data_AF-A0A7C6F9Y5-F1
#
_entry.id   AF-A0A7C6F9Y5-F1
#
_cell.length_a   1.000
_cell.length_b   1.000
_cell.length_c   1.000
_cell.angle_alpha   90.00
_cell.angle_beta   90.00
_cell.angle_gamma   90.00
#
_symmetry.space_group_name_H-M   'P 1'
#
loop_
_entity.id
_entity.type
_entity.pdbx_description
1 polymer ?
#
loop_
_entity_poly.entity_id
_entity_poly.type
_entity_poly.pdbx_seq_one_letter_code
_entity_poly.pdbx_strand_id
1 'polypeptide(L)'
;ELARMLAGVSITLHQKAGEHDQLFGSVTALDIAEALARRNFQIDRRKIQLEHPIKQLGDHKVPIRLHREVTVEITVQVLREE
;
A
#
# COMPACT_ATOMS: atom_id res chain seq x y z
N GLU A 1 6.42 0.15 19.42
CA GLU A 1 5.38 1.17 19.15
C GLU A 1 5.01 1.30 17.67
N LEU A 2 5.98 1.33 16.75
CA LEU A 2 5.75 1.41 15.30
C LEU A 2 4.73 0.40 14.73
N ALA A 3 4.77 -0.86 15.19
CA ALA A 3 3.84 -1.90 14.75
C ALA A 3 2.38 -1.62 15.14
N ARG A 4 2.16 -1.01 16.32
CA ARG A 4 0.82 -0.59 16.76
C ARG A 4 0.32 0.62 15.97
N MET A 5 1.22 1.51 15.60
CA MET A 5 0.89 2.68 14.79
C MET A 5 0.54 2.32 13.35
N LEU A 6 1.13 1.25 12.80
CA LEU A 6 0.86 0.75 11.46
C LEU A 6 -0.33 -0.21 11.40
N ALA A 7 -0.59 -0.94 12.48
CA ALA A 7 -1.74 -1.84 12.58
C ALA A 7 -3.04 -1.03 12.49
N GLY A 8 -3.76 -1.20 11.38
CA GLY A 8 -4.99 -0.45 11.10
C GLY A 8 -4.78 0.85 10.34
N VAL A 9 -3.57 1.15 9.86
CA VAL A 9 -3.37 2.26 8.93
C VAL A 9 -3.96 1.89 7.59
N SER A 10 -4.92 2.70 7.15
CA SER A 10 -5.35 2.78 5.76
C SER A 10 -4.55 3.87 5.04
N ILE A 11 -3.96 3.50 3.92
CA ILE A 11 -3.42 4.46 2.95
C ILE A 11 -4.36 4.55 1.78
N THR A 12 -4.63 5.76 1.31
CA THR A 12 -5.45 6.01 0.14
C THR A 12 -4.53 6.50 -0.96
N LEU A 13 -4.53 5.80 -2.08
CA LEU A 13 -3.78 6.12 -3.28
C LEU A 13 -4.76 6.53 -4.37
N HIS A 14 -4.63 7.75 -4.85
CA HIS A 14 -5.38 8.25 -5.99
C HIS A 14 -4.58 7.91 -7.24
N GLN A 15 -5.20 7.15 -8.15
CA GLN A 15 -4.58 6.80 -9.41
C GLN A 15 -5.60 6.87 -10.54
N LYS A 16 -5.12 7.20 -11.74
CA LYS A 16 -5.94 7.18 -12.94
C LYS A 16 -6.35 5.74 -13.26
N ALA A 17 -7.65 5.53 -13.36
CA ALA A 17 -8.24 4.27 -13.76
C ALA A 17 -9.10 4.46 -15.00
N GLY A 18 -9.00 3.49 -15.91
CA GLY A 18 -9.77 3.43 -17.14
C GLY A 18 -11.06 2.64 -16.97
N GLU A 19 -11.54 2.11 -18.08
CA GLU A 19 -12.72 1.26 -18.13
C GLU A 19 -12.47 -0.07 -17.38
N HIS A 20 -13.52 -0.64 -16.79
CA HIS A 20 -13.48 -1.88 -15.98
C HIS A 20 -12.61 -1.82 -14.72
N ASP A 21 -12.54 -0.66 -14.04
CA ASP A 21 -11.79 -0.50 -12.79
C ASP A 21 -10.29 -0.81 -12.89
N GLN A 22 -9.78 -0.89 -14.11
CA GLN A 22 -8.38 -1.13 -14.38
C GLN A 22 -7.59 0.17 -14.27
N LEU A 23 -6.53 0.16 -13.47
CA LEU A 23 -5.59 1.26 -13.37
C LEU A 23 -4.84 1.43 -14.69
N PHE A 24 -4.71 2.67 -15.17
CA PHE A 24 -3.82 3.01 -16.29
C PHE A 24 -2.35 2.76 -15.90
N GLY A 25 -2.04 2.97 -14.62
CA GLY A 25 -0.75 2.62 -14.02
C GLY A 25 -0.82 1.32 -13.23
N SER A 26 0.13 1.17 -12.31
CA SER A 26 0.14 0.08 -11.35
C SER A 26 0.69 0.57 -10.04
N VAL A 27 0.00 0.26 -8.95
CA VAL A 27 0.48 0.55 -7.61
C VAL A 27 1.47 -0.55 -7.22
N THR A 28 2.71 -0.15 -7.01
CA THR A 28 3.80 -1.04 -6.64
C THR A 28 4.13 -0.91 -5.16
N ALA A 29 5.00 -1.80 -4.67
CA ALA A 29 5.54 -1.66 -3.32
C ALA A 29 6.29 -0.33 -3.12
N LEU A 30 6.80 0.29 -4.19
CA LEU A 30 7.43 1.61 -4.10
C LEU A 30 6.40 2.68 -3.76
N ASP A 31 5.28 2.73 -4.47
CA ASP A 31 4.20 3.70 -4.21
C ASP A 31 3.66 3.60 -2.78
N ILE A 32 3.48 2.36 -2.31
CA ILE A 32 3.07 2.08 -0.93
C ILE A 32 4.12 2.58 0.06
N ALA A 33 5.41 2.30 -0.18
CA ALA A 33 6.51 2.77 0.65
C ALA A 33 6.59 4.31 0.70
N GLU A 34 6.39 4.98 -0.43
CA GLU A 34 6.36 6.45 -0.50
C GLU A 34 5.16 7.04 0.24
N ALA A 35 3.97 6.45 0.08
CA ALA A 35 2.78 6.88 0.81
C ALA A 35 2.92 6.71 2.33
N LEU A 36 3.57 5.63 2.76
CA LEU A 36 3.94 5.42 4.16
C LEU A 36 4.99 6.43 4.63
N ALA A 37 6.01 6.71 3.82
CA ALA A 37 7.04 7.69 4.13
C ALA A 37 6.47 9.10 4.31
N ARG A 38 5.46 9.49 3.51
CA ARG A 38 4.70 10.75 3.69
C ARG A 38 3.96 10.85 5.01
N ARG A 39 3.62 9.71 5.63
CA ARG A 39 3.04 9.62 6.98
C ARG A 39 4.10 9.41 8.07
N ASN A 40 5.36 9.72 7.77
CA ASN A 40 6.53 9.51 8.64
C ASN A 40 6.85 8.03 8.97
N PHE A 41 6.34 7.09 8.17
CA PHE A 41 6.70 5.67 8.27
C PHE A 41 7.74 5.31 7.21
N GLN A 42 9.01 5.28 7.58
CA GLN A 42 10.07 4.81 6.69
C GLN A 42 10.08 3.28 6.62
N ILE A 43 9.40 2.74 5.61
CA ILE A 43 9.35 1.29 5.34
C ILE A 43 9.99 1.01 3.99
N ASP A 44 11.00 0.14 3.99
CA ASP A 44 11.58 -0.37 2.75
C ASP A 44 10.58 -1.19 1.95
N ARG A 45 10.56 -0.98 0.62
CA ARG A 45 9.81 -1.84 -0.32
C ARG A 45 10.09 -3.34 -0.18
N ARG A 46 11.28 -3.73 0.32
CA ARG A 46 11.65 -5.14 0.57
C ARG A 46 10.86 -5.78 1.72
N LYS A 47 10.32 -4.96 2.62
CA LYS A 47 9.50 -5.39 3.75
C LYS A 47 8.02 -5.55 3.35
N ILE A 48 7.62 -4.96 2.24
CA ILE A 48 6.25 -4.99 1.73
C ILE A 48 6.07 -6.27 0.94
N GLN A 49 5.19 -7.16 1.42
CA GLN A 49 4.87 -8.40 0.73
C GLN A 49 3.78 -8.12 -0.30
N LEU A 50 4.22 -7.66 -1.47
CA LEU A 50 3.38 -7.46 -2.62
C LEU A 50 3.83 -8.41 -3.73
N GLU A 51 3.10 -9.51 -3.94
CA GLU A 51 3.42 -10.52 -4.95
C GLU A 51 3.17 -10.00 -6.38
N HIS A 52 2.09 -9.24 -6.53
CA HIS A 52 1.70 -8.64 -7.80
C HIS A 52 1.36 -7.17 -7.61
N PRO A 53 1.80 -6.29 -8.55
CA PRO A 53 1.43 -4.89 -8.50
C PRO A 53 -0.09 -4.75 -8.67
N ILE A 54 -0.67 -3.83 -7.90
CA ILE A 54 -2.12 -3.61 -7.91
C ILE A 54 -2.46 -2.83 -9.18
N LYS A 55 -3.32 -3.41 -10.01
CA LYS A 55 -3.79 -2.84 -11.29
C LYS A 55 -5.29 -2.62 -11.33
N GLN A 56 -5.96 -2.72 -10.18
CA GLN A 56 -7.39 -2.56 -10.05
C GLN A 56 -7.70 -1.58 -8.93
N LEU A 57 -8.76 -0.79 -9.11
CA LEU A 57 -9.34 0.02 -8.05
C LEU A 57 -9.89 -0.88 -6.93
N GLY A 58 -9.98 -0.31 -5.72
CA GLY A 58 -10.54 -0.99 -4.54
C GLY A 58 -9.56 -1.12 -3.39
N ASP A 59 -9.97 -1.87 -2.37
CA ASP A 59 -9.22 -2.08 -1.13
C ASP A 59 -8.33 -3.33 -1.23
N HIS A 60 -7.03 -3.12 -1.06
CA HIS A 60 -6.01 -4.17 -1.14
C HIS A 60 -5.31 -4.30 0.21
N LYS A 61 -5.36 -5.48 0.81
CA LYS A 61 -4.65 -5.77 2.06
C LYS A 61 -3.22 -6.17 1.75
N VAL A 62 -2.26 -5.42 2.26
CA VAL A 62 -0.84 -5.66 2.00
C VAL A 62 -0.11 -5.93 3.33
N PRO A 63 0.46 -7.14 3.52
CA PRO A 63 1.26 -7.44 4.68
C PRO A 63 2.64 -6.78 4.58
N ILE A 64 3.06 -6.15 5.66
CA ILE A 64 4.37 -5.51 5.82
C ILE A 64 5.13 -6.18 6.96
N ARG A 65 6.26 -6.76 6.62
CA ARG A 65 7.17 -7.42 7.55
C ARG A 65 8.17 -6.41 8.11
N LEU A 66 7.83 -5.77 9.23
CA LEU A 66 8.69 -4.80 9.90
C LEU A 66 9.96 -5.45 10.46
N HIS A 67 9.81 -6.61 11.11
CA HIS A 67 10.92 -7.34 11.73
C HIS A 67 10.73 -8.86 11.69
N ARG A 68 11.72 -9.64 12.15
CA ARG A 68 11.72 -11.12 12.02
C ARG A 68 10.48 -11.79 12.64
N GLU A 69 9.86 -11.15 13.63
CA GLU A 69 8.70 -11.66 14.36
C GLU A 69 7.46 -10.75 14.25
N VAL A 70 7.55 -9.65 13.49
CA VAL A 70 6.50 -8.63 13.44
C VAL A 70 6.07 -8.39 12.00
N THR A 71 4.88 -8.87 11.68
CA THR A 71 4.15 -8.59 10.44
C THR A 71 2.91 -7.77 10.78
N VAL A 72 2.69 -6.69 10.05
CA VAL A 72 1.50 -5.83 10.17
C VAL A 72 0.78 -5.80 8.84
N GLU A 73 -0.54 -5.91 8.85
CA GLU A 73 -1.36 -5.75 7.65
C GLU A 73 -1.81 -4.29 7.54
N ILE A 74 -1.58 -3.67 6.38
CA ILE A 74 -2.11 -2.35 6.06
C ILE A 74 -3.18 -2.47 4.98
N THR A 75 -4.14 -1.54 5.00
CA THR A 75 -5.17 -1.46 3.95
C THR A 75 -4.78 -0.39 2.95
N VAL A 76 -4.62 -0.77 1.69
CA VAL A 76 -4.29 0.12 0.58
C VAL A 76 -5.55 0.34 -0.24
N GLN A 77 -6.18 1.49 -0.08
CA GLN A 77 -7.36 1.88 -0.84
C GLN A 77 -6.92 2.57 -2.11
N VAL A 78 -7.21 1.98 -3.26
CA VAL A 78 -6.94 2.58 -4.55
C VAL A 78 -8.22 3.23 -5.06
N LEU A 79 -8.21 4.55 -5.14
CA LEU A 79 -9.32 5.35 -5.64
C LEU A 79 -8.98 5.94 -7.00
N ARG A 80 -10.03 6.17 -7.80
CA ARG A 80 -9.90 6.87 -9.06
C ARG A 80 -9.50 8.33 -8.78
N GLU A 81 -8.42 8.78 -9.40
CA GLU A 81 -8.10 10.20 -9.52
C GLU A 81 -9.06 10.82 -10.54
N GLU A 82 -9.88 11.77 -10.10
CA GLU A 82 -10.80 12.55 -10.95
C GLU A 82 -10.06 13.58 -11.82
#